data_AF-A0A4R8N1Q0-F1
#
_entry.id   AF-A0A4R8N1Q0-F1
#
_cell.length_a   1.000
_cell.length_b   1.000
_cell.length_c   1.000
_cell.angle_alpha   90.00
_cell.angle_beta   90.00
_cell.angle_gamma   90.00
#
_symmetry.space_group_name_H-M   'P 1'
#
loop_
_entity.id
_entity.type
_entity.pdbx_description
1 polymer ?
#
loop_
_entity_poly.entity_id
_entity_poly.type
_entity_poly.pdbx_seq_one_letter_code
_entity_poly.pdbx_strand_id
1 'polypeptide(L)'
;MKFCIYLLFSFFLITAFSNCKKSATKQLDELLETGSHFRSATFCEKNKTLLTERKEDCEKVTDLAKEEIDSILNRKLDLGIAPVIVEKNKGREIEEFLQVHTRMGIRYWEIWKANVILE
;
A
#
# COMPACT_ATOMS: atom_id res chain seq x y z
N MET A 1 13.02 47.30 17.26
CA MET A 1 12.86 45.97 17.88
C MET A 1 11.46 45.36 17.77
N LYS A 2 10.36 46.13 17.92
CA LYS A 2 8.98 45.58 17.82
C LYS A 2 8.65 44.94 16.46
N PHE A 3 9.11 45.52 15.35
CA PHE A 3 8.88 44.97 14.00
C PHE A 3 9.54 43.61 13.75
N CYS A 4 10.76 43.39 14.26
CA CYS A 4 11.45 42.10 14.13
C CYS A 4 10.73 40.99 14.92
N ILE A 5 10.13 41.32 16.07
CA ILE A 5 9.36 40.36 16.88
C ILE A 5 8.10 39.92 16.14
N TYR A 6 7.38 40.85 15.48
CA TYR A 6 6.20 40.52 14.68
C TYR A 6 6.53 39.63 13.47
N LEU A 7 7.67 39.87 12.79
CA LEU A 7 8.11 39.04 11.65
C LEU A 7 8.54 37.63 12.08
N LEU A 8 9.17 37.49 13.25
CA LEU A 8 9.52 36.17 13.79
C LEU A 8 8.27 35.39 14.23
N PHE A 9 7.28 36.08 14.80
CA PHE A 9 6.02 35.45 15.22
C PHE A 9 5.16 35.00 14.05
N SER A 10 5.11 35.78 12.95
CA SER A 10 4.40 35.38 11.73
C SER A 10 5.08 34.18 11.04
N PHE A 11 6.41 34.15 11.02
CA PHE A 11 7.15 33.01 10.47
C PHE A 11 6.96 31.73 11.28
N PHE A 12 6.88 31.84 12.62
CA PHE A 12 6.62 30.71 13.50
C PHE A 12 5.20 30.15 13.37
N LEU A 13 4.20 31.00 13.09
CA LEU A 13 2.83 30.55 12.83
C LEU A 13 2.73 29.79 11.50
N ILE A 14 3.43 30.23 10.45
CA ILE A 14 3.38 29.58 9.12
C ILE A 14 4.00 28.17 9.16
N THR A 15 5.05 27.95 9.95
CA THR A 15 5.68 26.62 10.09
C THR A 15 4.90 25.66 11.00
N ALA A 16 4.06 26.18 11.90
CA ALA A 16 3.23 25.34 12.77
C ALA A 16 2.06 24.67 12.01
N PHE A 17 1.51 25.32 10.98
CA PHE A 17 0.37 24.80 10.21
C PHE A 17 0.75 23.90 9.03
N SER A 18 2.02 23.84 8.62
CA SER A 18 2.46 23.02 7.48
C SER A 18 2.53 21.51 7.76
N ASN A 19 2.35 21.08 9.01
CA ASN A 19 2.48 19.67 9.42
C ASN A 19 1.14 18.93 9.64
N CYS A 20 0.04 19.43 9.06
CA CYS A 20 -1.26 18.76 9.18
C CYS A 20 -1.29 17.48 8.31
N LYS A 21 -0.96 16.33 8.90
CA LYS A 21 -1.04 15.03 8.22
C LYS A 21 -2.52 14.65 8.02
N LYS A 22 -2.89 14.23 6.81
CA LYS A 22 -4.25 13.75 6.49
C LYS A 22 -4.64 12.61 7.45
N SER A 23 -5.92 12.49 7.80
CA SER A 23 -6.41 11.37 8.61
C SER A 23 -6.22 10.04 7.87
N ALA A 24 -6.13 8.92 8.61
CA ALA A 24 -5.99 7.59 8.01
C ALA A 24 -7.16 7.27 7.05
N THR A 25 -8.38 7.66 7.41
CA THR A 25 -9.57 7.50 6.57
C THR A 25 -9.45 8.25 5.24
N LYS A 26 -9.03 9.52 5.25
CA LYS A 26 -8.85 10.29 4.00
C LYS A 26 -7.71 9.74 3.14
N GLN A 27 -6.64 9.26 3.76
CA GLN A 27 -5.56 8.60 3.04
C GLN A 27 -6.05 7.29 2.40
N LEU A 28 -6.90 6.53 3.09
CA LEU A 28 -7.52 5.34 2.53
C LEU A 28 -8.41 5.70 1.33
N ASP A 29 -9.25 6.75 1.43
CA ASP A 29 -10.11 7.17 0.32
C ASP A 29 -9.30 7.50 -0.95
N GLU A 30 -8.20 8.26 -0.80
CA GLU A 30 -7.29 8.57 -1.91
C GLU A 30 -6.65 7.32 -2.51
N LEU A 31 -6.28 6.35 -1.67
CA LEU A 31 -5.73 5.07 -2.10
C LEU A 31 -6.77 4.18 -2.79
N LEU A 32 -8.02 4.22 -2.37
CA LEU A 32 -9.12 3.48 -3.03
C LEU A 32 -9.43 4.05 -4.42
N GLU A 33 -9.30 5.37 -4.60
CA GLU A 33 -9.55 6.03 -5.88
C GLU A 33 -8.39 5.91 -6.87
N THR A 34 -7.14 6.02 -6.38
CA THR A 34 -5.96 6.21 -7.25
C THR A 34 -4.86 5.18 -7.05
N GLY A 35 -4.87 4.46 -5.93
CA GLY A 35 -3.85 3.49 -5.58
C GLY A 35 -4.10 2.11 -6.19
N SER A 36 -3.07 1.26 -6.16
CA SER A 36 -3.23 -0.16 -6.44
C SER A 36 -3.91 -0.88 -5.28
N HIS A 37 -4.56 -2.01 -5.56
CA HIS A 37 -5.14 -2.87 -4.52
C HIS A 37 -4.10 -3.28 -3.47
N PHE A 38 -2.84 -3.52 -3.88
CA PHE A 38 -1.73 -3.83 -2.98
C PHE A 38 -1.38 -2.69 -2.04
N ARG A 39 -1.30 -1.44 -2.53
CA ARG A 39 -1.04 -0.28 -1.67
C ARG A 39 -2.16 -0.06 -0.66
N SER A 40 -3.40 -0.14 -1.12
CA SER A 40 -4.59 0.03 -0.26
C SER A 40 -4.66 -1.06 0.82
N ALA A 41 -4.47 -2.33 0.44
CA ALA A 41 -4.47 -3.45 1.39
C ALA A 41 -3.30 -3.37 2.38
N THR A 42 -2.10 -2.98 1.92
CA THR A 42 -0.93 -2.76 2.79
C THR A 42 -1.19 -1.63 3.78
N PHE A 43 -1.77 -0.53 3.32
CA PHE A 43 -2.14 0.61 4.18
C PHE A 43 -3.17 0.20 5.23
N CYS A 44 -4.19 -0.56 4.83
CA CYS A 44 -5.20 -1.11 5.72
C CYS A 44 -4.59 -1.95 6.84
N GLU A 45 -3.68 -2.87 6.54
CA GLU A 45 -3.07 -3.71 7.58
C GLU A 45 -2.14 -2.91 8.50
N LYS A 46 -1.38 -1.95 7.95
CA LYS A 46 -0.53 -1.03 8.75
C LYS A 46 -1.32 -0.11 9.68
N ASN A 47 -2.54 0.27 9.30
CA ASN A 47 -3.38 1.23 10.04
C ASN A 47 -4.65 0.59 10.59
N LYS A 48 -4.65 -0.74 10.78
CA LYS A 48 -5.83 -1.54 11.16
C LYS A 48 -6.57 -1.02 12.39
N THR A 49 -5.84 -0.50 13.36
CA THR A 49 -6.38 0.08 14.60
C THR A 49 -7.08 1.43 14.39
N LEU A 50 -6.73 2.17 13.33
CA LEU A 50 -7.28 3.48 12.97
C LEU A 50 -8.42 3.39 11.95
N LEU A 51 -8.62 2.23 11.33
CA LEU A 51 -9.56 1.99 10.24
C LEU A 51 -10.65 0.97 10.62
N THR A 52 -10.99 0.89 11.91
CA THR A 52 -11.99 -0.07 12.42
C THR A 52 -13.35 0.08 11.76
N GLU A 53 -13.76 1.31 11.44
CA GLU A 53 -15.02 1.61 10.74
C GLU A 53 -14.97 1.35 9.23
N ARG A 54 -13.78 1.10 8.66
CA ARG A 54 -13.57 0.87 7.21
C ARG A 54 -13.15 -0.57 6.92
N LYS A 55 -13.53 -1.51 7.81
CA LYS A 55 -13.15 -2.92 7.72
C LYS A 55 -13.59 -3.56 6.40
N GLU A 56 -14.80 -3.27 5.93
CA GLU A 56 -15.33 -3.82 4.68
C GLU A 56 -14.51 -3.39 3.47
N ASP A 57 -14.16 -2.11 3.38
CA ASP A 57 -13.28 -1.60 2.31
C ASP A 57 -11.91 -2.28 2.35
N CYS A 58 -11.34 -2.43 3.55
CA CYS A 58 -10.06 -3.10 3.76
C CYS A 58 -10.08 -4.59 3.38
N GLU A 59 -11.18 -5.30 3.68
CA GLU A 59 -11.37 -6.70 3.28
C GLU A 59 -11.50 -6.81 1.76
N LYS A 60 -12.33 -5.95 1.15
CA LYS A 60 -12.52 -5.92 -0.30
C LYS A 60 -11.22 -5.70 -1.07
N VAL A 61 -10.39 -4.72 -0.67
CA VAL A 61 -9.11 -4.50 -1.37
C VAL A 61 -8.11 -5.62 -1.13
N THR A 62 -8.15 -6.26 0.04
CA THR A 62 -7.32 -7.44 0.32
C THR A 62 -7.71 -8.62 -0.58
N ASP A 63 -9.00 -8.84 -0.79
CA ASP A 63 -9.50 -9.89 -1.68
C ASP A 63 -9.13 -9.62 -3.13
N LEU A 64 -9.26 -8.37 -3.61
CA LEU A 64 -8.82 -7.98 -4.95
C LEU A 64 -7.31 -8.18 -5.14
N ALA A 65 -6.50 -7.79 -4.16
CA ALA A 65 -5.05 -8.02 -4.18
C ALA A 65 -4.71 -9.51 -4.27
N LYS A 66 -5.45 -10.35 -3.53
CA LYS A 66 -5.29 -11.81 -3.59
C LYS A 66 -5.68 -12.37 -4.95
N GLU A 67 -6.83 -11.99 -5.50
CA GLU A 67 -7.28 -12.42 -6.84
C GLU A 67 -6.27 -12.07 -7.92
N GLU A 68 -5.64 -10.90 -7.80
CA GLU A 68 -4.60 -10.47 -8.72
C GLU A 68 -3.31 -11.32 -8.60
N ILE A 69 -2.88 -11.67 -7.38
CA ILE A 69 -1.77 -12.61 -7.17
C ILE A 69 -2.10 -13.98 -7.76
N ASP A 70 -3.30 -14.50 -7.47
CA ASP A 70 -3.76 -15.79 -8.00
C ASP A 70 -3.76 -15.77 -9.54
N SER A 71 -4.23 -14.68 -10.16
CA SER A 71 -4.18 -14.49 -11.61
C SER A 71 -2.75 -14.50 -12.17
N ILE A 72 -1.82 -13.76 -11.54
CA ILE A 72 -0.41 -13.72 -11.95
C ILE A 72 0.21 -15.13 -11.87
N LEU A 73 -0.01 -15.84 -10.76
CA LEU A 73 0.57 -17.16 -10.56
C LEU A 73 -0.07 -18.23 -11.46
N ASN A 74 -1.36 -18.11 -11.76
CA ASN A 74 -2.04 -19.01 -12.69
C ASN A 74 -1.55 -18.85 -14.13
N ARG A 75 -1.12 -17.66 -14.56
CA ARG A 75 -0.47 -17.48 -15.87
C ARG A 75 0.77 -18.36 -16.04
N LYS A 76 1.42 -18.79 -14.95
CA LYS A 76 2.50 -19.78 -15.04
C LYS A 76 2.00 -21.11 -15.60
N LEU A 77 0.80 -21.57 -15.23
CA LEU A 77 0.24 -22.82 -15.73
C LEU A 77 0.14 -22.79 -17.27
N ASP A 78 -0.17 -21.62 -17.84
CA ASP A 78 -0.22 -21.41 -19.29
C ASP A 78 1.17 -21.32 -19.94
N LEU A 79 2.17 -20.79 -19.22
CA LEU A 79 3.55 -20.63 -19.69
C LEU A 79 4.43 -21.88 -19.46
N GLY A 80 3.91 -22.90 -18.78
CA GLY A 80 4.62 -24.13 -18.45
C GLY A 80 5.76 -23.92 -17.45
N ILE A 81 7.01 -23.93 -17.93
CA ILE A 81 8.23 -23.83 -17.10
C ILE A 81 8.72 -22.38 -16.99
N ALA A 82 8.28 -21.49 -17.89
CA ALA A 82 8.78 -20.12 -17.91
C ALA A 82 8.26 -19.30 -16.70
N PRO A 83 9.13 -18.50 -16.05
CA PRO A 83 8.71 -17.61 -14.98
C PRO A 83 7.83 -16.49 -15.53
N VAL A 84 6.94 -15.98 -14.68
CA VAL A 84 6.08 -14.85 -15.00
C VAL A 84 6.89 -13.57 -14.83
N ILE A 85 6.96 -12.77 -15.89
CA ILE A 85 7.62 -11.45 -15.83
C ILE A 85 6.59 -10.43 -15.33
N VAL A 86 6.94 -9.70 -14.28
CA VAL A 86 6.11 -8.66 -13.67
C VAL A 86 6.93 -7.37 -13.59
N GLU A 87 6.28 -6.25 -13.89
CA GLU A 87 6.91 -4.93 -13.77
C GLU A 87 7.49 -4.72 -12.37
N LYS A 88 8.74 -4.25 -12.29
CA LYS A 88 9.46 -4.05 -11.04
C LYS A 88 8.71 -3.25 -9.97
N ASN A 89 7.95 -2.22 -10.36
CA ASN A 89 7.18 -1.42 -9.41
C ASN A 89 6.05 -2.23 -8.79
N LYS A 90 5.27 -2.90 -9.64
CA LYS A 90 4.17 -3.77 -9.23
C LYS A 90 4.65 -4.93 -8.37
N GLY A 91 5.76 -5.57 -8.76
CA GLY A 91 6.35 -6.64 -7.97
C GLY A 91 6.75 -6.21 -6.57
N ARG A 92 7.27 -4.98 -6.42
CA ARG A 92 7.61 -4.43 -5.11
C ARG A 92 6.39 -4.19 -4.23
N GLU A 93 5.29 -3.70 -4.80
CA GLU A 93 4.04 -3.51 -4.06
C GLU A 93 3.47 -4.85 -3.58
N ILE A 94 3.56 -5.89 -4.41
CA ILE A 94 3.15 -7.25 -4.04
C ILE A 94 4.05 -7.80 -2.93
N GLU A 95 5.37 -7.64 -3.06
CA GLU A 95 6.30 -8.10 -2.03
C GLU A 95 6.06 -7.37 -0.69
N GLU A 96 5.82 -6.05 -0.70
CA GLU A 96 5.47 -5.29 0.49
C GLU A 96 4.15 -5.79 1.11
N PHE A 97 3.12 -6.00 0.28
CA PHE A 97 1.85 -6.56 0.72
C PHE A 97 2.02 -7.92 1.39
N LEU A 98 2.80 -8.83 0.81
CA LEU A 98 3.03 -10.16 1.36
C LEU A 98 3.80 -10.13 2.69
N GLN A 99 4.75 -9.19 2.85
CA GLN A 99 5.50 -9.03 4.10
C GLN A 99 4.61 -8.49 5.24
N VAL A 100 3.73 -7.55 4.92
CA VAL A 100 2.87 -6.89 5.91
C VAL A 100 1.69 -7.78 6.27
N HIS A 101 1.09 -8.45 5.30
CA HIS A 101 -0.10 -9.27 5.49
C HIS A 101 0.29 -10.73 5.77
N THR A 102 0.61 -11.04 7.03
CA THR A 102 1.25 -12.30 7.45
C THR A 102 0.61 -13.56 6.86
N ARG A 103 -0.73 -13.65 6.84
CA ARG A 103 -1.44 -14.82 6.31
C ARG A 103 -1.21 -14.99 4.80
N MET A 104 -1.16 -13.88 4.05
CA MET A 104 -0.87 -13.92 2.61
C MET A 104 0.61 -14.19 2.37
N GLY A 105 1.51 -13.61 3.18
CA GLY A 105 2.93 -13.92 3.15
C GLY A 105 3.21 -15.41 3.28
N ILE A 106 2.67 -16.05 4.32
CA ILE A 106 2.81 -17.51 4.53
C ILE A 106 2.29 -18.31 3.32
N ARG A 107 1.19 -17.86 2.71
CA ARG A 107 0.55 -18.59 1.61
C ARG A 107 1.31 -18.45 0.28
N TYR A 108 1.78 -17.24 -0.03
CA TYR A 108 2.20 -16.89 -1.38
C TYR A 108 3.69 -16.57 -1.51
N TRP A 109 4.41 -16.24 -0.44
CA TRP A 109 5.79 -15.72 -0.55
C TRP A 109 6.74 -16.66 -1.28
N GLU A 110 6.82 -17.92 -0.86
CA GLU A 110 7.72 -18.90 -1.50
C GLU A 110 7.32 -19.17 -2.95
N ILE A 111 6.02 -19.24 -3.22
CA ILE A 111 5.48 -19.43 -4.58
C ILE A 111 5.83 -18.21 -5.45
N TRP A 112 5.68 -17.00 -4.92
CA TRP A 112 6.01 -15.77 -5.62
C TRP A 112 7.48 -15.73 -6.02
N LYS A 113 8.40 -15.98 -5.07
CA LYS A 113 9.85 -15.94 -5.33
C LYS A 113 10.31 -17.02 -6.30
N ALA A 114 9.66 -18.18 -6.32
CA ALA A 114 10.01 -19.26 -7.24
C ALA A 114 9.51 -19.04 -8.68
N ASN A 115 8.47 -18.21 -8.86
CA ASN A 115 7.70 -18.17 -10.11
C ASN A 115 7.74 -16.83 -10.83
N VAL A 116 8.22 -15.76 -10.20
CA VAL A 116 8.16 -14.40 -10.73
C VAL A 116 9.54 -13.78 -10.87
N ILE A 117 9.79 -13.16 -12.03
CA ILE A 117 10.95 -12.30 -12.28
C ILE A 117 10.47 -10.85 -12.37
N LEU A 118 11.19 -9.96 -11.70
CA LEU A 118 10.92 -8.52 -11.70
C LEU A 118 11.80 -7.81 -12.73
N GLU A 119 11.18 -7.17 -13.72
CA GLU A 119 11.86 -6.40 -14.77
C GLU A 119 11.32 -4.97 -14.87
#